data_AF-J1JED0-F1
#
_entry.id   AF-J1JED0-F1
#
_cell.length_a   1.000
_cell.length_b   1.000
_cell.length_c   1.000
_cell.angle_alpha   90.00
_cell.angle_beta   90.00
_cell.angle_gamma   90.00
#
_symmetry.space_group_name_H-M   'P 1'
#
loop_
_entity.id
_entity.type
_entity.pdbx_description
1 polymer ?
#
loop_
_entity_poly.entity_id
_entity_poly.type
_entity_poly.pdbx_seq_one_letter_code
_entity_poly.pdbx_strand_id
1 'polypeptide(L)'
;MFKIINDKLKHYTILIDSTEKDLSENANIMIEGQAVPVYRINLFDMDNSPIDWGLFDKTGNIVLYEQTKKKLLDHQKEALKAICAGLQTEDRGKLIMACRTGKTFTSLKIAETIAGQGKHVLFLVPSLALMSQSIREWTADAQVPLRCFAVCSDKQIGKRRKNQEDDGEISASDLALPATTDAFRLVEKVGSSSSHAMSVIFATYQSIQVIVDAQKDHGLAAFDLIICDEAHRTTRASLGTEDSESDFIKVHDNSLIRGKKRLYMTATPRIFSVTY
;
A
#
# COMPACT_ATOMS: atom_id res chain seq x y z
N MET A 1 -8.25 -13.20 40.85
CA MET A 1 -9.19 -12.07 40.76
C MET A 1 -8.45 -10.89 40.13
N PHE A 2 -8.41 -10.82 38.80
CA PHE A 2 -7.72 -9.74 38.10
C PHE A 2 -8.70 -8.59 37.86
N LYS A 3 -8.43 -7.48 38.55
CA LYS A 3 -9.17 -6.23 38.48
C LYS A 3 -8.82 -5.58 37.14
N ILE A 4 -9.80 -5.51 36.22
CA ILE A 4 -9.66 -4.79 34.95
C ILE A 4 -9.61 -3.30 35.30
N ILE A 5 -8.42 -2.72 35.22
CA ILE A 5 -8.21 -1.28 35.34
C ILE A 5 -8.31 -0.69 33.93
N ASN A 6 -9.33 0.14 33.74
CA ASN A 6 -9.59 1.07 32.64
C ASN A 6 -9.94 0.52 31.25
N ASP A 7 -11.20 0.78 30.90
CA ASP A 7 -11.87 0.66 29.60
C ASP A 7 -11.40 1.73 28.60
N LYS A 8 -10.08 1.84 28.40
CA LYS A 8 -9.51 2.67 27.32
C LYS A 8 -9.66 1.90 26.01
N LEU A 9 -10.35 2.53 25.05
CA LEU A 9 -10.56 2.12 23.65
C LEU A 9 -9.46 1.18 23.12
N LYS A 10 -9.75 -0.12 23.06
CA LYS A 10 -8.88 -1.08 22.39
C LYS A 10 -9.02 -0.88 20.88
N HIS A 11 -8.02 -0.27 20.26
CA HIS A 11 -8.05 0.01 18.82
C HIS A 11 -7.74 -1.23 17.98
N TYR A 12 -6.80 -2.07 18.42
CA TYR A 12 -6.33 -3.25 17.70
C TYR A 12 -5.90 -4.38 18.66
N THR A 13 -5.94 -5.61 18.16
CA THR A 13 -5.38 -6.80 18.80
C THR A 13 -4.25 -7.33 17.92
N ILE A 14 -3.12 -7.73 18.50
CA ILE A 14 -2.03 -8.41 17.77
C ILE A 14 -2.01 -9.87 18.21
N LEU A 15 -2.20 -10.77 17.26
CA LEU A 15 -2.01 -12.21 17.39
C LEU A 15 -0.61 -12.55 16.89
N ILE A 16 0.24 -13.09 17.76
CA ILE A 16 1.56 -13.59 17.39
C ILE A 16 1.51 -15.11 17.51
N ASP A 17 1.88 -15.81 16.45
CA ASP A 17 1.92 -17.27 16.46
C ASP A 17 3.16 -17.80 15.74
N SER A 18 3.59 -18.98 16.17
CA SER A 18 4.74 -19.69 15.61
C SER A 18 4.29 -20.92 14.81
N THR A 19 3.08 -20.90 14.24
CA THR A 19 2.60 -22.03 13.44
C THR A 19 3.22 -21.99 12.05
N GLU A 20 3.71 -23.13 11.57
CA GLU A 20 4.27 -23.27 10.22
C GLU A 20 3.20 -23.43 9.13
N LYS A 21 1.93 -23.56 9.54
CA LYS A 21 0.79 -23.79 8.65
C LYS A 21 -0.22 -22.66 8.80
N ASP A 22 -1.07 -22.54 7.78
CA ASP A 22 -2.20 -21.63 7.86
C ASP A 22 -3.16 -22.02 8.99
N LEU A 23 -3.79 -21.01 9.60
CA LEU A 23 -4.84 -21.21 10.57
C LEU A 23 -6.03 -21.89 9.90
N SER A 24 -6.75 -22.71 10.68
CA SER A 24 -7.98 -23.33 10.21
C SER A 24 -9.00 -22.26 9.81
N GLU A 25 -9.91 -22.63 8.92
CA GLU A 25 -11.00 -21.75 8.47
C GLU A 25 -11.79 -21.16 9.65
N ASN A 26 -12.12 -22.00 10.64
CA ASN A 26 -12.81 -21.57 11.86
C ASN A 26 -12.02 -20.51 12.65
N ALA A 27 -10.70 -20.64 12.72
CA ALA A 27 -9.85 -19.67 13.40
C ALA A 27 -9.80 -18.34 12.62
N ASN A 28 -9.69 -18.38 11.29
CA ASN A 28 -9.73 -17.18 10.45
C ASN A 28 -11.06 -16.44 10.58
N ILE A 29 -12.19 -17.16 10.54
CA ILE A 29 -13.53 -16.59 10.73
C ILE A 29 -13.66 -15.95 12.12
N MET A 30 -13.12 -16.61 13.16
CA MET A 30 -13.16 -16.08 14.53
C MET A 30 -12.35 -14.79 14.66
N ILE A 31 -11.20 -14.69 13.98
CA ILE A 31 -10.31 -13.52 13.94
C ILE A 31 -11.01 -12.36 13.21
N GLU A 32 -11.59 -12.61 12.04
CA GLU A 32 -12.31 -11.60 11.27
C GLU A 32 -13.59 -11.10 11.97
N GLY A 33 -14.24 -11.97 12.75
CA GLY A 33 -15.48 -11.65 13.48
C GLY A 33 -15.31 -10.82 14.74
N GLN A 34 -14.07 -10.45 15.13
CA GLN A 34 -13.83 -9.67 16.34
C GLN A 34 -14.27 -8.21 16.19
N ALA A 35 -14.87 -7.66 17.24
CA ALA A 35 -15.23 -6.23 17.30
C ALA A 35 -14.00 -5.32 17.28
N VAL A 36 -12.88 -5.79 17.83
CA VAL A 36 -11.56 -5.14 17.76
C VAL A 36 -10.75 -5.84 16.68
N PRO A 37 -10.31 -5.14 15.61
CA PRO A 37 -9.57 -5.77 14.52
C PRO A 37 -8.30 -6.47 15.02
N VAL A 38 -8.08 -7.70 14.54
CA VAL A 38 -6.93 -8.54 14.89
C VAL A 38 -5.91 -8.56 13.74
N TYR A 39 -4.65 -8.33 14.07
CA TYR A 39 -3.51 -8.43 13.15
C TYR A 39 -2.66 -9.62 13.52
N ARG A 40 -2.26 -10.41 12.53
CA ARG A 40 -1.45 -11.60 12.73
C ARG A 40 0.01 -11.30 12.38
N ILE A 41 0.93 -11.70 13.25
CA ILE A 41 2.37 -11.82 12.96
C ILE A 41 2.69 -13.30 13.08
N ASN A 42 3.00 -13.93 11.96
CA ASN A 42 3.30 -15.36 11.90
C ASN A 42 4.81 -15.63 11.81
N LEU A 43 5.19 -16.91 11.78
CA LEU A 43 6.60 -17.31 11.68
C LEU A 43 7.28 -16.78 10.40
N PHE A 44 6.56 -16.73 9.28
CA PHE A 44 7.09 -16.17 8.03
C PHE A 44 7.42 -14.67 8.16
N ASP A 45 6.58 -13.89 8.86
CA ASP A 45 6.85 -12.48 9.12
C ASP A 45 8.07 -12.30 10.05
N MET A 46 8.22 -13.19 11.04
CA MET A 46 9.37 -13.21 11.94
C MET A 46 10.67 -13.55 11.20
N ASP A 47 10.67 -14.60 10.38
CA ASP A 47 11.83 -15.04 9.60
C ASP A 47 12.30 -13.97 8.60
N ASN A 48 11.35 -13.23 8.01
CA ASN A 48 11.65 -12.13 7.10
C ASN A 48 11.84 -10.77 7.81
N SER A 49 11.84 -10.75 9.14
CA SER A 49 12.12 -9.54 9.91
C SER A 49 13.59 -9.13 9.79
N PRO A 50 13.94 -7.86 10.00
CA PRO A 50 15.33 -7.43 9.97
C PRO A 50 16.16 -7.91 11.18
N ILE A 51 15.56 -8.65 12.12
CA ILE A 51 16.24 -9.12 13.33
C ILE A 51 17.21 -10.24 12.96
N ASP A 52 18.46 -10.13 13.40
CA ASP A 52 19.40 -11.24 13.37
C ASP A 52 19.06 -12.19 14.53
N TRP A 53 18.17 -13.14 14.25
CA TRP A 53 17.75 -14.15 15.23
C TRP A 53 18.91 -15.01 15.73
N GLY A 54 19.96 -15.21 14.94
CA GLY A 54 21.14 -16.00 15.35
C GLY A 54 22.04 -15.25 16.32
N LEU A 55 22.21 -13.93 16.15
CA LEU A 55 22.87 -13.08 17.14
C LEU A 55 22.02 -12.89 18.39
N PHE A 56 20.72 -12.72 18.23
CA PHE A 56 19.78 -12.61 19.36
C PHE A 56 19.84 -13.86 20.25
N ASP A 57 19.78 -15.07 19.66
CA ASP A 57 19.86 -16.34 20.40
C ASP A 57 21.16 -16.45 21.22
N LYS A 58 22.29 -15.99 20.67
CA LYS A 58 23.60 -16.08 21.33
C LYS A 58 23.85 -15.00 22.38
N THR A 59 23.29 -13.80 22.19
CA THR A 59 23.68 -12.62 22.97
C THR A 59 22.57 -12.05 23.84
N GLY A 60 21.30 -12.42 23.58
CA GLY A 60 20.12 -11.83 24.19
C GLY A 60 19.83 -10.38 23.74
N ASN A 61 20.66 -9.81 22.86
CA ASN A 61 20.48 -8.44 22.36
C ASN A 61 19.74 -8.45 21.03
N ILE A 62 18.76 -7.57 20.87
CA ILE A 62 18.09 -7.36 19.58
C ILE A 62 19.08 -6.64 18.67
N VAL A 63 19.67 -7.40 17.75
CA VAL A 63 20.53 -6.89 16.69
C VAL A 63 19.73 -6.97 15.39
N LEU A 64 19.74 -5.89 14.62
CA LEU A 64 19.15 -5.90 13.27
C LEU A 64 20.28 -6.13 12.27
N TYR A 65 20.03 -6.95 11.24
CA TYR A 65 20.90 -6.99 10.07
C TYR A 65 21.06 -5.58 9.51
N GLU A 66 22.28 -5.19 9.18
CA GLU A 66 22.53 -3.93 8.48
C GLU A 66 21.92 -4.02 7.08
N GLN A 67 20.71 -3.49 6.95
CA GLN A 67 20.00 -3.41 5.67
C GLN A 67 20.72 -2.37 4.81
N THR A 68 21.63 -2.83 3.95
CA THR A 68 22.23 -1.97 2.94
C THR A 68 21.14 -1.51 1.97
N LYS A 69 20.71 -0.25 2.11
CA LYS A 69 19.69 0.32 1.23
C LYS A 69 20.13 0.20 -0.22
N LYS A 70 19.21 -0.19 -1.09
CA LYS A 70 19.50 -0.31 -2.53
C LYS A 70 19.99 1.01 -3.08
N LYS A 71 20.93 0.94 -4.02
CA LYS A 71 21.37 2.07 -4.84
C LYS A 71 20.68 1.99 -6.19
N LEU A 72 20.32 3.16 -6.74
CA LEU A 72 19.74 3.23 -8.08
C LEU A 72 20.72 2.67 -9.12
N LEU A 73 20.21 1.77 -9.96
CA LEU A 73 20.88 1.34 -11.20
C LEU A 73 20.79 2.46 -12.24
N ASP A 74 21.64 2.41 -13.27
CA ASP A 74 21.76 3.53 -14.21
C ASP A 74 20.46 3.81 -14.98
N HIS A 75 19.74 2.77 -15.43
CA HIS A 75 18.43 2.93 -16.05
C HIS A 75 17.38 3.53 -15.10
N GLN A 76 17.51 3.28 -13.79
CA GLN A 76 16.61 3.85 -12.79
C GLN A 76 16.94 5.32 -12.52
N LYS A 77 18.23 5.71 -12.56
CA LYS A 77 18.65 7.12 -12.48
C LYS A 77 18.15 7.91 -13.68
N GLU A 78 18.24 7.33 -14.88
CA GLU A 78 17.70 7.92 -16.11
C GLU A 78 16.18 8.10 -16.01
N ALA A 79 15.47 7.05 -15.58
CA ALA A 79 14.02 7.11 -15.37
C ALA A 79 13.64 8.18 -14.34
N LEU A 80 14.32 8.23 -13.20
CA LEU A 80 14.11 9.26 -12.17
C LEU A 80 14.29 10.66 -12.75
N LYS A 81 15.39 10.92 -13.45
CA LYS A 81 15.68 12.23 -14.07
C LYS A 81 14.60 12.62 -15.08
N ALA A 82 14.21 11.70 -15.97
CA ALA A 82 13.20 11.96 -16.99
C ALA A 82 11.82 12.25 -16.39
N ILE A 83 11.40 11.46 -15.39
CA ILE A 83 10.11 11.66 -14.71
C ILE A 83 10.10 12.97 -13.92
N CYS A 84 11.16 13.28 -13.16
CA CYS A 84 11.26 14.54 -12.43
C CYS A 84 11.23 15.75 -13.37
N ALA A 85 11.94 15.70 -14.50
CA ALA A 85 11.91 16.77 -15.50
C ALA A 85 10.52 16.92 -16.13
N GLY A 86 9.88 15.83 -16.54
CA GLY A 86 8.56 15.87 -17.15
C GLY A 86 7.48 16.38 -16.18
N LEU A 87 7.51 15.95 -14.92
CA LEU A 87 6.54 16.38 -13.91
C LEU A 87 6.75 17.81 -13.39
N GLN A 88 7.82 18.50 -13.77
CA GLN A 88 7.94 19.94 -13.53
C GLN A 88 6.97 20.74 -14.41
N THR A 89 6.79 20.34 -15.67
CA THR A 89 5.92 21.04 -16.63
C THR A 89 4.55 20.40 -16.76
N GLU A 90 4.47 19.08 -16.64
CA GLU A 90 3.24 18.31 -16.80
C GLU A 90 2.68 17.82 -15.46
N ASP A 91 1.37 17.64 -15.39
CA ASP A 91 0.72 17.06 -14.20
C ASP A 91 0.65 15.53 -14.22
N ARG A 92 0.96 14.90 -15.36
CA ARG A 92 0.85 13.46 -15.56
C ARG A 92 2.07 12.89 -16.27
N GLY A 93 2.61 11.80 -15.75
CA GLY A 93 3.76 11.08 -16.31
C GLY A 93 3.50 9.58 -16.41
N LYS A 94 4.25 8.90 -17.28
CA LYS A 94 4.21 7.44 -17.41
C LYS A 94 5.61 6.86 -17.19
N LEU A 95 5.71 5.85 -16.34
CA LEU A 95 6.92 5.05 -16.12
C LEU A 95 6.70 3.65 -16.69
N ILE A 96 7.38 3.35 -17.79
CA ILE A 96 7.31 2.04 -18.44
C ILE A 96 8.61 1.30 -18.16
N MET A 97 8.52 0.19 -17.44
CA MET A 97 9.69 -0.58 -17.01
C MET A 97 9.37 -2.06 -17.02
N ALA A 98 10.20 -2.88 -17.66
CA ALA A 98 10.00 -4.32 -17.71
C ALA A 98 9.88 -4.94 -16.30
N CYS A 99 9.16 -6.07 -16.18
CA CYS A 99 9.00 -6.78 -14.91
C CYS A 99 10.37 -7.05 -14.27
N ARG A 100 10.44 -6.97 -12.93
CA ARG A 100 11.66 -7.22 -12.14
C ARG A 100 12.84 -6.25 -12.34
N THR A 101 12.68 -5.16 -13.08
CA THR A 101 13.72 -4.11 -13.22
C THR A 101 13.73 -3.07 -12.08
N GLY A 102 12.93 -3.29 -11.04
CA GLY A 102 12.84 -2.42 -9.85
C GLY A 102 11.91 -1.22 -10.02
N LYS A 103 10.76 -1.39 -10.70
CA LYS A 103 9.72 -0.36 -10.87
C LYS A 103 9.25 0.21 -9.53
N THR A 104 8.98 -0.66 -8.55
CA THR A 104 8.54 -0.26 -7.20
C THR A 104 9.61 0.54 -6.47
N PHE A 105 10.85 0.05 -6.39
CA PHE A 105 11.97 0.83 -5.86
C PHE A 105 12.21 2.17 -6.58
N THR A 106 12.10 2.20 -7.91
CA THR A 106 12.25 3.44 -8.69
C THR A 106 11.16 4.45 -8.34
N SER A 107 9.92 3.99 -8.14
CA SER A 107 8.78 4.82 -7.75
C SER A 107 8.94 5.44 -6.36
N LEU A 108 9.56 4.71 -5.42
CA LEU A 108 9.95 5.26 -4.11
C LEU A 108 10.91 6.44 -4.30
N LYS A 109 11.98 6.28 -5.09
CA LYS A 109 12.95 7.36 -5.32
C LYS A 109 12.34 8.57 -6.02
N ILE A 110 11.38 8.35 -6.91
CA ILE A 110 10.60 9.43 -7.51
C ILE A 110 9.76 10.15 -6.45
N ALA A 111 9.07 9.41 -5.58
CA ALA A 111 8.27 10.01 -4.50
C ALA A 111 9.12 10.80 -3.51
N GLU A 112 10.29 10.29 -3.13
CA GLU A 112 11.24 11.00 -2.26
C GLU A 112 11.73 12.31 -2.87
N THR A 113 11.92 12.34 -4.19
CA THR A 113 12.42 13.51 -4.92
C THR A 113 11.33 14.55 -5.20
N ILE A 114 10.12 14.10 -5.58
CA ILE A 114 9.02 14.99 -5.99
C ILE A 114 8.19 15.46 -4.80
N ALA A 115 7.89 14.56 -3.86
CA ALA A 115 7.09 14.87 -2.68
C ALA A 115 8.00 15.10 -1.46
N GLY A 116 8.71 14.08 -1.01
CA GLY A 116 9.59 14.17 0.16
C GLY A 116 8.84 14.45 1.48
N GLN A 117 9.57 14.94 2.48
CA GLN A 117 9.03 15.17 3.83
C GLN A 117 7.95 16.26 3.86
N GLY A 118 6.94 16.11 4.73
CA GLY A 118 5.85 17.08 4.85
C GLY A 118 4.77 16.99 3.77
N LYS A 119 4.92 16.05 2.83
CA LYS A 119 4.01 15.86 1.69
C LYS A 119 3.21 14.57 1.78
N HIS A 120 2.15 14.52 0.98
CA HIS A 120 1.22 13.38 0.94
C HIS A 120 1.31 12.65 -0.40
N VAL A 121 1.48 11.33 -0.34
CA VAL A 121 1.53 10.44 -1.50
C VAL A 121 0.41 9.41 -1.41
N LEU A 122 -0.29 9.18 -2.52
CA LEU A 122 -1.22 8.07 -2.68
C LEU A 122 -0.57 7.03 -3.59
N PHE A 123 -0.47 5.78 -3.15
CA PHE A 123 0.06 4.66 -3.93
C PHE A 123 -1.04 3.63 -4.17
N LEU A 124 -1.47 3.48 -5.42
CA LEU A 124 -2.56 2.62 -5.84
C LEU A 124 -2.04 1.33 -6.46
N VAL A 125 -2.57 0.19 -6.00
CA VAL A 125 -2.24 -1.16 -6.47
C VAL A 125 -3.49 -1.97 -6.80
N PRO A 126 -3.39 -3.03 -7.60
CA PRO A 126 -4.56 -3.81 -7.98
C PRO A 126 -4.98 -4.89 -6.97
N SER A 127 -4.12 -5.28 -6.02
CA SER A 127 -4.41 -6.33 -5.04
C SER A 127 -3.75 -6.06 -3.68
N LEU A 128 -4.25 -6.73 -2.63
CA LEU A 128 -3.72 -6.63 -1.27
C LEU A 128 -2.31 -7.23 -1.16
N ALA A 129 -2.02 -8.28 -1.93
CA ALA A 129 -0.67 -8.86 -1.97
C ALA A 129 0.37 -7.87 -2.49
N LEU A 130 0.06 -7.16 -3.58
CA LEU A 130 0.94 -6.11 -4.12
C LEU A 130 1.03 -4.90 -3.19
N MET A 131 -0.04 -4.61 -2.43
CA MET A 131 0.00 -3.59 -1.39
C MET A 131 1.01 -3.95 -0.30
N SER A 132 0.93 -5.17 0.24
CA SER A 132 1.84 -5.69 1.25
C SER A 132 3.29 -5.70 0.77
N GLN A 133 3.52 -6.12 -0.48
CA GLN A 133 4.85 -6.07 -1.10
C GLN A 133 5.36 -4.63 -1.22
N SER A 134 4.53 -3.70 -1.70
CA SER A 134 4.92 -2.30 -1.88
C SER A 134 5.27 -1.63 -0.55
N ILE A 135 4.48 -1.88 0.50
CA ILE A 135 4.76 -1.38 1.86
C ILE A 135 6.12 -1.88 2.35
N ARG A 136 6.38 -3.19 2.26
CA ARG A 136 7.65 -3.80 2.70
C ARG A 136 8.84 -3.25 1.92
N GLU A 137 8.74 -3.20 0.59
CA GLU A 137 9.82 -2.68 -0.26
C GLU A 137 10.09 -1.19 0.01
N TRP A 138 9.04 -0.37 0.13
CA TRP A 138 9.19 1.06 0.41
C TRP A 138 9.81 1.31 1.78
N THR A 139 9.31 0.64 2.82
CA THR A 139 9.81 0.84 4.19
C THR A 139 11.25 0.36 4.39
N ALA A 140 11.67 -0.70 3.69
CA ALA A 140 13.04 -1.20 3.74
C ALA A 140 14.06 -0.23 3.08
N ASP A 141 13.68 0.39 1.96
CA ASP A 141 14.61 1.14 1.11
C ASP A 141 14.48 2.68 1.19
N ALA A 142 13.52 3.18 1.99
CA ALA A 142 13.29 4.61 2.17
C ALA A 142 14.48 5.30 2.84
N GLN A 143 14.89 6.43 2.26
CA GLN A 143 15.85 7.38 2.81
C GLN A 143 15.16 8.50 3.58
N VAL A 144 13.93 8.86 3.22
CA VAL A 144 13.09 9.78 4.00
C VAL A 144 12.23 9.00 5.00
N PRO A 145 12.00 9.51 6.23
CA PRO A 145 11.06 8.87 7.15
C PRO A 145 9.66 8.78 6.53
N LEU A 146 9.02 7.61 6.64
CA LEU A 146 7.67 7.37 6.10
C LEU A 146 6.65 7.23 7.23
N ARG A 147 5.46 7.82 7.03
CA ARG A 147 4.23 7.48 7.75
C ARG A 147 3.32 6.74 6.79
N CYS A 148 3.24 5.42 6.92
CA CYS A 148 2.49 4.57 6.00
C CYS A 148 1.09 4.26 6.55
N PHE A 149 0.09 4.32 5.67
CA PHE A 149 -1.30 3.96 5.97
C PHE A 149 -1.80 2.97 4.92
N ALA A 150 -2.63 2.02 5.32
CA ALA A 150 -3.24 1.05 4.41
C ALA A 150 -4.77 1.26 4.35
N VAL A 151 -5.32 1.30 3.15
CA VAL A 151 -6.76 1.47 2.91
C VAL A 151 -7.29 0.32 2.07
N CYS A 152 -8.31 -0.33 2.59
CA CYS A 152 -9.01 -1.45 1.97
C CYS A 152 -10.49 -1.07 1.76
N SER A 153 -11.25 -1.92 1.06
CA SER A 153 -12.70 -1.75 0.94
C SER A 153 -13.47 -2.96 1.44
N ASP A 154 -14.67 -2.72 1.95
CA ASP A 154 -15.55 -3.78 2.44
C ASP A 154 -15.92 -4.77 1.33
N LYS A 155 -15.92 -4.34 0.06
CA LYS A 155 -16.11 -5.23 -1.10
C LYS A 155 -14.97 -6.25 -1.24
N GLN A 156 -13.74 -5.88 -0.91
CA GLN A 156 -12.60 -6.81 -0.92
C GLN A 156 -12.69 -7.81 0.23
N ILE A 157 -13.12 -7.35 1.41
CA ILE A 157 -13.34 -8.21 2.57
C ILE A 157 -14.53 -9.16 2.33
N GLY A 158 -15.60 -8.65 1.71
CA GLY A 158 -16.84 -9.40 1.45
C GLY A 158 -16.79 -10.37 0.28
N LYS A 159 -16.06 -10.07 -0.83
CA LYS A 159 -15.90 -11.00 -1.96
C LYS A 159 -15.16 -12.28 -1.57
N ARG A 160 -14.22 -12.20 -0.61
CA ARG A 160 -13.53 -13.38 -0.07
C ARG A 160 -14.44 -14.37 0.64
N ARG A 161 -15.53 -13.90 1.26
CA ARG A 161 -16.52 -14.80 1.87
C ARG A 161 -17.22 -15.71 0.85
N LYS A 162 -17.14 -15.42 -0.45
CA LYS A 162 -17.84 -16.17 -1.52
C LYS A 162 -16.94 -17.05 -2.40
N ASN A 163 -15.66 -16.71 -2.56
CA ASN A 163 -14.74 -17.41 -3.47
C ASN A 163 -13.56 -18.02 -2.68
N GLN A 164 -13.83 -19.03 -1.84
CA GLN A 164 -12.81 -19.68 -1.00
C GLN A 164 -12.18 -20.93 -1.64
N GLU A 165 -12.42 -21.18 -2.92
CA GLU A 165 -11.75 -22.26 -3.65
C GLU A 165 -10.72 -21.63 -4.60
N ASP A 166 -9.44 -21.87 -4.35
CA ASP A 166 -8.27 -21.47 -5.14
C ASP A 166 -7.99 -19.96 -5.30
N ASP A 167 -7.19 -19.42 -4.38
CA ASP A 167 -6.00 -18.64 -4.70
C ASP A 167 -5.29 -18.24 -3.38
N GLY A 168 -3.97 -18.40 -3.29
CA GLY A 168 -3.14 -18.07 -2.12
C GLY A 168 -3.05 -16.56 -1.83
N GLU A 169 -4.21 -15.93 -1.63
CA GLU A 169 -4.41 -14.49 -1.64
C GLU A 169 -4.39 -13.93 -0.21
N ILE A 170 -3.43 -13.04 0.09
CA ILE A 170 -3.15 -12.45 1.41
C ILE A 170 -4.39 -11.76 2.03
N SER A 171 -4.77 -12.09 3.27
CA SER A 171 -5.89 -11.45 3.99
C SER A 171 -5.55 -10.01 4.41
N ALA A 172 -6.57 -9.17 4.63
CA ALA A 172 -6.35 -7.84 5.21
C ALA A 172 -5.75 -7.90 6.63
N SER A 173 -5.98 -9.00 7.36
CA SER A 173 -5.37 -9.29 8.67
C SER A 173 -3.87 -9.62 8.59
N ASP A 174 -3.39 -10.00 7.41
CA ASP A 174 -2.00 -10.37 7.13
C ASP A 174 -1.19 -9.16 6.60
N LEU A 175 -1.81 -7.99 6.55
CA LEU A 175 -1.10 -6.76 6.23
C LEU A 175 -0.25 -6.33 7.44
N ALA A 176 1.01 -6.01 7.17
CA ALA A 176 1.94 -5.46 8.15
C ALA A 176 1.53 -4.07 8.72
N LEU A 177 0.48 -3.44 8.17
CA LEU A 177 -0.07 -2.17 8.62
C LEU A 177 -1.55 -2.28 8.91
N PRO A 178 -2.06 -1.59 9.95
CA PRO A 178 -3.48 -1.56 10.24
C PRO A 178 -4.31 -0.92 9.12
N ALA A 179 -4.96 -1.76 8.33
CA ALA A 179 -5.83 -1.33 7.26
C ALA A 179 -7.12 -0.69 7.81
N THR A 180 -7.65 0.28 7.09
CA THR A 180 -8.95 0.88 7.38
C THR A 180 -9.83 0.88 6.15
N THR A 181 -11.12 0.67 6.34
CA THR A 181 -12.16 0.85 5.32
C THR A 181 -12.97 2.13 5.55
N ASP A 182 -12.63 2.89 6.60
CA ASP A 182 -13.39 4.04 7.09
C ASP A 182 -12.65 5.34 6.76
N ALA A 183 -13.34 6.22 6.03
CA ALA A 183 -12.79 7.48 5.55
C ALA A 183 -12.48 8.46 6.68
N PHE A 184 -13.28 8.50 7.74
CA PHE A 184 -13.06 9.35 8.90
C PHE A 184 -11.83 8.90 9.69
N ARG A 185 -11.73 7.60 9.99
CA ARG A 185 -10.59 7.00 10.69
C ARG A 185 -9.29 7.17 9.91
N LEU A 186 -9.34 7.13 8.57
CA LEU A 186 -8.19 7.45 7.74
C LEU A 186 -7.68 8.86 8.01
N VAL A 187 -8.57 9.86 7.99
CA VAL A 187 -8.19 11.26 8.24
C VAL A 187 -7.67 11.44 9.66
N GLU A 188 -8.31 10.83 10.65
CA GLU A 188 -7.88 10.89 12.06
C GLU A 188 -6.44 10.38 12.22
N LYS A 189 -6.11 9.25 11.59
CA LYS A 189 -4.76 8.66 11.62
C LYS A 189 -3.73 9.47 10.85
N VAL A 190 -4.08 9.96 9.66
CA VAL A 190 -3.19 10.79 8.85
C VAL A 190 -2.86 12.07 9.62
N GLY A 191 -3.88 12.68 10.22
CA GLY A 191 -3.78 13.93 10.96
C GLY A 191 -3.27 15.08 10.08
N SER A 192 -2.67 16.08 10.71
CA SER A 192 -1.93 17.12 9.99
C SER A 192 -0.65 16.56 9.37
N SER A 193 -0.16 17.23 8.32
CA SER A 193 1.13 16.89 7.71
C SER A 193 2.25 16.89 8.76
N SER A 194 3.08 15.84 8.74
CA SER A 194 4.30 15.79 9.58
C SER A 194 5.43 16.42 8.79
N SER A 195 5.99 17.53 9.26
CA SER A 195 7.13 18.18 8.60
C SER A 195 8.38 17.30 8.48
N HIS A 196 8.46 16.20 9.23
CA HIS A 196 9.63 15.32 9.33
C HIS A 196 9.48 14.00 8.56
N ALA A 197 8.30 13.73 7.97
CA ALA A 197 8.04 12.46 7.30
C ALA A 197 7.15 12.65 6.06
N MET A 198 7.32 11.77 5.08
CA MET A 198 6.39 11.67 3.94
C MET A 198 5.21 10.77 4.36
N SER A 199 3.99 11.28 4.23
CA SER A 199 2.78 10.50 4.51
C SER A 199 2.38 9.73 3.25
N VAL A 200 2.39 8.40 3.30
CA VAL A 200 2.08 7.54 2.15
C VAL A 200 0.85 6.71 2.47
N ILE A 201 -0.22 6.91 1.70
CA ILE A 201 -1.44 6.10 1.76
C ILE A 201 -1.35 5.05 0.67
N PHE A 202 -1.22 3.79 1.06
CA PHE A 202 -1.31 2.63 0.18
C PHE A 202 -2.77 2.19 0.11
N ALA A 203 -3.30 2.08 -1.09
CA ALA A 203 -4.68 1.67 -1.30
C ALA A 203 -4.79 0.76 -2.51
N THR A 204 -5.79 -0.11 -2.48
CA THR A 204 -6.20 -0.83 -3.69
C THR A 204 -7.10 0.06 -4.54
N TYR A 205 -7.17 -0.17 -5.86
CA TYR A 205 -8.10 0.58 -6.73
C TYR A 205 -9.56 0.47 -6.26
N GLN A 206 -9.97 -0.69 -5.75
CA GLN A 206 -11.32 -0.93 -5.21
C GLN A 206 -11.61 -0.15 -3.93
N SER A 207 -10.61 0.49 -3.34
CA SER A 207 -10.72 1.31 -2.14
C SER A 207 -10.67 2.81 -2.43
N ILE A 208 -10.64 3.19 -3.71
CA ILE A 208 -10.62 4.59 -4.12
C ILE A 208 -11.78 5.39 -3.52
N GLN A 209 -12.97 4.79 -3.40
CA GLN A 209 -14.12 5.50 -2.84
C GLN A 209 -13.86 5.99 -1.40
N VAL A 210 -13.18 5.20 -0.57
CA VAL A 210 -12.79 5.60 0.79
C VAL A 210 -11.89 6.84 0.77
N ILE A 211 -11.00 6.95 -0.22
CA ILE A 211 -10.14 8.12 -0.41
C ILE A 211 -10.93 9.34 -0.88
N VAL A 212 -11.88 9.15 -1.80
CA VAL A 212 -12.78 10.20 -2.27
C VAL A 212 -13.59 10.77 -1.11
N ASP A 213 -14.23 9.90 -0.32
CA ASP A 213 -15.04 10.28 0.83
C ASP A 213 -14.17 10.96 1.90
N ALA A 214 -12.94 10.48 2.12
CA ALA A 214 -12.00 11.10 3.06
C ALA A 214 -11.63 12.53 2.65
N GLN A 215 -11.41 12.79 1.36
CA GLN A 215 -11.12 14.14 0.86
C GLN A 215 -12.35 15.06 0.87
N LYS A 216 -13.51 14.52 0.48
CA LYS A 216 -14.75 15.27 0.30
C LYS A 216 -15.42 15.61 1.63
N ASP A 217 -15.55 14.63 2.51
CA ASP A 217 -16.42 14.70 3.68
C ASP A 217 -15.63 14.89 4.99
N HIS A 218 -14.34 14.54 5.00
CA HIS A 218 -13.51 14.57 6.21
C HIS A 218 -12.27 15.47 6.11
N GLY A 219 -12.03 16.11 4.96
CA GLY A 219 -10.98 17.12 4.82
C GLY A 219 -9.57 16.56 4.63
N LEU A 220 -9.42 15.32 4.13
CA LEU A 220 -8.11 14.81 3.72
C LEU A 220 -7.49 15.74 2.66
N ALA A 221 -6.23 16.12 2.89
CA ALA A 221 -5.49 17.01 2.01
C ALA A 221 -5.35 16.43 0.58
N ALA A 222 -5.16 17.31 -0.39
CA ALA A 222 -4.80 16.90 -1.75
C ALA A 222 -3.41 16.24 -1.76
N PHE A 223 -3.24 15.22 -2.58
CA PHE A 223 -1.96 14.52 -2.71
C PHE A 223 -0.97 15.34 -3.53
N ASP A 224 0.29 15.39 -3.11
CA ASP A 224 1.36 15.99 -3.91
C ASP A 224 1.75 15.07 -5.08
N LEU A 225 1.69 13.75 -4.86
CA LEU A 225 1.91 12.74 -5.89
C LEU A 225 0.94 11.57 -5.73
N ILE A 226 0.27 11.18 -6.81
CA ILE A 226 -0.47 9.93 -6.90
C ILE A 226 0.32 8.98 -7.81
N ILE A 227 0.58 7.77 -7.34
CA ILE A 227 1.27 6.73 -8.09
C ILE A 227 0.26 5.61 -8.37
N CYS A 228 0.10 5.27 -9.65
CA CYS A 228 -0.84 4.26 -10.13
C CYS A 228 -0.03 3.07 -10.65
N ASP A 229 0.07 2.00 -9.85
CA ASP A 229 0.73 0.78 -10.28
C ASP A 229 -0.19 -0.10 -11.14
N GLU A 230 0.40 -0.91 -12.01
CA GLU A 230 -0.28 -1.71 -13.03
C GLU A 230 -1.31 -0.90 -13.84
N ALA A 231 -0.92 0.33 -14.21
CA ALA A 231 -1.79 1.31 -14.87
C ALA A 231 -2.36 0.83 -16.22
N HIS A 232 -1.82 -0.24 -16.81
CA HIS A 232 -2.44 -0.83 -17.99
C HIS A 232 -3.87 -1.34 -17.71
N ARG A 233 -4.17 -1.71 -16.46
CA ARG A 233 -5.52 -2.11 -16.02
C ARG A 233 -6.50 -0.94 -16.00
N THR A 234 -6.05 0.29 -15.76
CA THR A 234 -6.94 1.46 -15.68
C THR A 234 -7.52 1.87 -17.04
N THR A 235 -6.83 1.50 -18.12
CA THR A 235 -7.29 1.76 -19.50
C THR A 235 -8.18 0.66 -20.09
N ARG A 236 -8.18 -0.55 -19.50
CA ARG A 236 -9.00 -1.68 -19.97
C ARG A 236 -10.46 -1.55 -19.52
N ALA A 237 -10.68 -0.87 -18.41
CA ALA A 237 -11.98 -0.55 -17.81
C ALA A 237 -12.90 0.33 -18.68
N SER A 238 -12.43 0.91 -19.78
CA SER A 238 -13.28 1.71 -20.69
C SER A 238 -14.02 0.88 -21.74
N LEU A 239 -13.98 -0.46 -21.69
CA LEU A 239 -14.56 -1.34 -22.72
C LEU A 239 -15.56 -2.39 -22.17
N GLY A 240 -15.90 -2.39 -20.89
CA GLY A 240 -16.87 -3.30 -20.28
C GLY A 240 -17.98 -2.58 -19.52
N THR A 241 -18.96 -3.36 -19.04
CA THR A 241 -20.20 -2.89 -18.41
C THR A 241 -20.32 -3.36 -16.95
N GLU A 242 -19.21 -3.34 -16.19
CA GLU A 242 -19.22 -3.79 -14.78
C GLU A 242 -18.79 -2.70 -13.79
N ASP A 243 -19.43 -2.64 -12.63
CA ASP A 243 -19.16 -1.68 -11.55
C ASP A 243 -17.68 -1.65 -11.09
N SER A 244 -16.97 -2.77 -11.23
CA SER A 244 -15.55 -2.86 -10.87
C SER A 244 -14.62 -2.08 -11.80
N GLU A 245 -15.08 -1.76 -13.02
CA GLU A 245 -14.35 -0.93 -13.97
C GLU A 245 -14.41 0.56 -13.62
N SER A 246 -15.49 1.00 -12.96
CA SER A 246 -15.64 2.40 -12.53
C SER A 246 -14.51 2.84 -11.59
N ASP A 247 -14.11 1.99 -10.65
CA ASP A 247 -13.10 2.30 -9.64
C ASP A 247 -11.71 2.57 -10.27
N PHE A 248 -11.37 1.86 -11.33
CA PHE A 248 -10.12 2.06 -12.08
C PHE A 248 -10.12 3.35 -12.91
N ILE A 249 -11.29 3.89 -13.25
CA ILE A 249 -11.42 5.14 -14.00
C ILE A 249 -11.34 6.36 -13.07
N LYS A 250 -11.92 6.27 -11.86
CA LYS A 250 -12.01 7.37 -10.88
C LYS A 250 -10.65 8.02 -10.59
N VAL A 251 -9.56 7.27 -10.59
CA VAL A 251 -8.20 7.78 -10.34
C VAL A 251 -7.76 8.87 -11.32
N HIS A 252 -8.32 8.85 -12.54
CA HIS A 252 -7.98 9.80 -13.58
C HIS A 252 -8.66 11.16 -13.38
N ASP A 253 -9.73 11.24 -12.59
CA ASP A 253 -10.52 12.44 -12.40
C ASP A 253 -10.04 13.24 -11.18
N ASN A 254 -9.59 14.47 -11.41
CA ASN A 254 -9.11 15.36 -10.37
C ASN A 254 -10.25 15.94 -9.52
N SER A 255 -11.49 15.92 -10.03
CA SER A 255 -12.69 16.31 -9.28
C SER A 255 -13.09 15.25 -8.24
N LEU A 256 -12.73 13.98 -8.49
CA LEU A 256 -12.96 12.87 -7.56
C LEU A 256 -11.82 12.70 -6.57
N ILE A 257 -10.57 12.59 -7.05
CA ILE A 257 -9.38 12.48 -6.20
C ILE A 257 -8.46 13.64 -6.51
N ARG A 258 -8.30 14.55 -5.55
CA ARG A 258 -7.45 15.73 -5.69
C ARG A 258 -6.00 15.33 -5.53
N GLY A 259 -5.22 15.52 -6.59
CA GLY A 259 -3.77 15.35 -6.59
C GLY A 259 -3.07 16.28 -7.58
N LYS A 260 -1.91 16.80 -7.20
CA LYS A 260 -1.11 17.72 -8.01
C LYS A 260 -0.46 17.02 -9.20
N LYS A 261 0.25 15.92 -8.94
CA LYS A 261 0.95 15.12 -9.96
C LYS A 261 0.47 13.67 -9.94
N ARG A 262 0.45 13.02 -11.10
CA ARG A 262 0.11 11.59 -11.25
C ARG A 262 1.16 10.84 -12.05
N LEU A 263 1.67 9.75 -11.51
CA LEU A 263 2.59 8.85 -12.18
C LEU A 263 1.92 7.51 -12.46
N TYR A 264 1.84 7.11 -13.72
CA TYR A 264 1.27 5.83 -14.13
C TYR A 264 2.39 4.85 -14.46
N MET A 265 2.43 3.70 -13.78
CA MET A 265 3.51 2.74 -13.91
C MET A 265 2.99 1.43 -14.48
N THR A 266 3.71 0.87 -15.46
CA THR A 266 3.36 -0.45 -16.04
C THR A 266 4.59 -1.11 -16.64
N ALA A 267 4.59 -2.45 -16.66
CA ALA A 267 5.55 -3.21 -17.45
C ALA A 267 5.09 -3.45 -18.89
N THR A 268 3.79 -3.33 -19.13
CA THR A 268 3.13 -3.63 -20.40
C THR A 268 2.30 -2.43 -20.84
N PRO A 269 2.88 -1.44 -21.55
CA PRO A 269 2.08 -0.45 -22.25
C PRO A 269 1.33 -1.19 -23.38
N ARG A 270 0.03 -0.93 -23.59
CA ARG A 270 -0.77 -1.65 -24.60
C ARG A 270 -0.07 -1.71 -25.96
N ILE A 271 -0.01 -2.92 -26.53
CA ILE A 271 0.23 -3.21 -27.96
C ILE A 271 -1.15 -3.26 -28.63
N PHE A 272 -1.40 -2.42 -29.63
CA PHE A 272 -2.56 -2.61 -30.50
C PHE A 272 -2.26 -3.77 -31.44
N SER A 273 -3.06 -4.85 -31.40
CA SER A 273 -3.14 -5.77 -32.54
C SER A 273 -3.86 -5.01 -33.65
N VAL A 274 -3.11 -4.57 -34.66
CA VAL A 274 -3.70 -4.12 -35.92
C VAL A 274 -4.25 -5.37 -36.59
N THR A 275 -5.56 -5.57 -36.51
CA THR A 275 -6.24 -6.56 -37.34
C THR A 275 -6.24 -6.00 -38.77
N TYR A 276 -5.53 -6.68 -39.68
CA TYR A 276 -5.65 -6.44 -41.13
C TYR A 276 -6.98 -6.98 -41.65
#